data_AF-A0A3D5MJE1-F1
#
_entry.id   AF-A0A3D5MJE1-F1
#
_cell.length_a   1.000
_cell.length_b   1.000
_cell.length_c   1.000
_cell.angle_alpha   90.00
_cell.angle_beta   90.00
_cell.angle_gamma   90.00
#
_symmetry.space_group_name_H-M   'P 1'
#
loop_
_entity.id
_entity.type
_entity.pdbx_description
1 polymer ?
#
loop_
_entity_poly.entity_id
_entity_poly.type
_entity_poly.pdbx_seq_one_letter_code
_entity_poly.pdbx_strand_id
1 'polypeptide(L)'
;MRTVFVEPFGDVWSVRVDDTQPQLFARGREAENVAKRIAERLAAAGDQVELHLSLRNGQLAARFVCLPPISDDDRPLLVGGSLLARPALKRSADAPA
;
A
#
# COMPACT_ATOMS: atom_id res chain seq x y z
N MET A 1 1.29 -3.40 -15.09
CA MET A 1 1.29 -3.38 -13.61
C MET A 1 2.22 -2.27 -13.18
N ARG A 2 1.75 -1.37 -12.30
CA ARG A 2 2.52 -0.24 -11.78
C ARG A 2 2.75 -0.38 -10.29
N THR A 3 3.76 0.28 -9.76
CA THR A 3 4.01 0.30 -8.31
C THR A 3 4.14 1.71 -7.79
N VAL A 4 3.43 1.99 -6.70
CA VAL A 4 3.52 3.21 -5.92
C VAL A 4 4.26 2.90 -4.62
N PHE A 5 5.34 3.61 -4.35
CA PHE A 5 6.15 3.46 -3.14
C PHE A 5 5.92 4.64 -2.21
N VAL A 6 5.80 4.35 -0.92
CA VAL A 6 5.92 5.33 0.16
C VAL A 6 7.10 4.94 1.02
N GLU A 7 8.18 5.73 0.94
CA GLU A 7 9.45 5.42 1.58
C GLU A 7 10.06 6.63 2.28
N PRO A 8 10.82 6.43 3.37
CA PRO A 8 11.55 7.52 4.01
C PRO A 8 12.60 8.12 3.07
N PHE A 9 12.73 9.44 3.05
CA PHE A 9 13.75 10.17 2.30
C PHE A 9 14.38 11.22 3.21
N GLY A 10 15.47 10.86 3.89
CA GLY A 10 15.99 11.65 5.01
C GLY A 10 14.90 11.87 6.07
N ASP A 11 14.69 13.13 6.45
CA ASP A 11 13.69 13.52 7.45
C ASP A 11 12.27 13.68 6.89
N VAL A 12 12.08 13.54 5.57
CA VAL A 12 10.77 13.62 4.91
C VAL A 12 10.33 12.25 4.37
N TRP A 13 9.13 12.18 3.84
CA TRP A 13 8.58 11.01 3.16
C TRP A 13 8.54 11.26 1.67
N SER A 14 8.74 10.21 0.89
CA SER A 14 8.62 10.27 -0.56
C SER A 14 7.47 9.39 -1.03
N VAL A 15 6.77 9.86 -2.07
CA VAL A 15 5.83 9.07 -2.86
C VAL A 15 6.37 9.00 -4.28
N ARG A 16 6.55 7.79 -4.79
CA ARG A 16 7.11 7.55 -6.13
C ARG A 16 6.25 6.54 -6.89
N VAL A 17 6.07 6.77 -8.18
CA VAL A 17 5.40 5.85 -9.10
C VAL A 17 6.46 5.30 -10.04
N ASP A 18 6.67 3.99 -10.06
CA ASP A 18 7.72 3.34 -10.86
C ASP A 18 9.07 4.10 -10.71
N ASP A 19 9.69 4.55 -11.80
CA ASP A 19 10.96 5.29 -11.79
C ASP A 19 10.82 6.81 -11.96
N THR A 20 9.64 7.38 -11.65
CA THR A 20 9.44 8.83 -11.76
C THR A 20 10.10 9.61 -10.63
N GLN A 21 10.24 10.92 -10.81
CA GLN A 21 10.69 11.82 -9.74
C GLN A 21 9.77 11.73 -8.50
N PRO A 22 10.33 11.56 -7.29
CA PRO A 22 9.53 11.44 -6.07
C PRO A 22 8.89 12.78 -5.67
N GLN A 23 7.66 12.70 -5.15
CA GLN A 23 6.99 13.80 -4.45
C GLN A 23 7.30 13.72 -2.96
N LEU A 24 7.67 14.84 -2.34
CA LEU A 24 8.10 14.88 -0.93
C LEU A 24 7.01 15.42 0.00
N PHE A 25 6.89 14.82 1.17
CA PHE A 25 5.90 15.16 2.19
C PHE A 25 6.54 15.20 3.58
N ALA A 26 6.16 16.19 4.40
CA ALA A 26 6.66 16.28 5.77
C ALA A 26 6.17 15.13 6.66
N ARG A 27 4.96 14.61 6.39
CA ARG A 27 4.29 13.62 7.23
C ARG A 27 3.95 12.35 6.45
N GLY A 28 4.20 11.18 7.06
CA GLY A 28 3.96 9.89 6.43
C GLY A 28 2.49 9.64 6.11
N ARG A 29 1.58 10.12 6.96
CA ARG A 29 0.13 10.05 6.72
C ARG A 29 -0.29 10.81 5.46
N GLU A 30 0.33 11.95 5.18
CA GLU A 30 0.04 12.73 3.97
C GLU A 30 0.55 12.01 2.73
N ALA A 31 1.78 11.46 2.80
CA ALA A 31 2.35 10.63 1.75
C ALA A 31 1.47 9.40 1.45
N GLU A 32 1.03 8.68 2.48
CA GLU A 32 0.13 7.53 2.33
C GLU A 32 -1.19 7.91 1.66
N ASN A 33 -1.83 9.01 2.09
CA ASN A 33 -3.09 9.47 1.49
C ASN A 33 -2.93 9.89 0.02
N VAL A 34 -1.79 10.49 -0.35
CA VAL A 34 -1.50 10.81 -1.75
C VAL A 34 -1.25 9.54 -2.55
N ALA A 35 -0.48 8.60 -2.01
CA ALA A 35 -0.17 7.34 -2.67
C ALA A 35 -1.42 6.50 -2.96
N LYS A 36 -2.37 6.44 -2.01
CA LYS A 36 -3.69 5.79 -2.22
C LYS A 36 -4.47 6.44 -3.36
N ARG A 37 -4.56 7.77 -3.38
CA ARG A 37 -5.24 8.51 -4.47
C ARG A 37 -4.56 8.30 -5.83
N ILE A 38 -3.23 8.20 -5.86
CA ILE A 38 -2.49 7.88 -7.08
C ILE A 38 -2.83 6.45 -7.55
N ALA A 39 -2.79 5.48 -6.64
CA ALA A 39 -3.09 4.09 -6.95
C ALA A 39 -4.53 3.94 -7.49
N GLU A 40 -5.51 4.58 -6.86
CA GLU A 40 -6.91 4.61 -7.32
C GLU A 40 -7.04 5.22 -8.72
N ARG A 41 -6.36 6.34 -9.00
CA ARG A 41 -6.42 6.98 -10.32
C ARG A 41 -5.79 6.13 -11.42
N LEU A 42 -4.65 5.51 -11.14
CA LEU A 42 -3.99 4.61 -12.08
C LEU A 42 -4.87 3.36 -12.32
N ALA A 43 -5.49 2.82 -11.27
CA ALA A 43 -6.41 1.70 -11.42
C ALA A 43 -7.70 2.05 -12.17
N ALA A 44 -8.25 3.25 -11.95
CA ALA A 44 -9.36 3.74 -12.76
C ALA A 44 -9.01 3.89 -14.24
N ALA A 45 -7.74 4.09 -14.57
CA ALA A 45 -7.24 4.10 -15.95
C ALA A 45 -6.95 2.69 -16.52
N GLY A 46 -7.23 1.63 -15.76
CA GLY A 46 -7.09 0.23 -16.20
C GLY A 46 -5.83 -0.49 -15.70
N ASP A 47 -4.95 0.18 -14.94
CA ASP A 47 -3.75 -0.48 -14.42
C ASP A 47 -4.04 -1.28 -13.14
N GLN A 48 -3.51 -2.50 -13.03
CA GLN A 48 -3.31 -3.09 -11.70
C GLN A 48 -2.12 -2.40 -11.02
N VAL A 49 -2.34 -1.91 -9.79
CA VAL A 49 -1.35 -1.13 -9.05
C VAL A 49 -1.01 -1.80 -7.73
N GLU A 50 0.28 -1.95 -7.44
CA GLU A 50 0.74 -2.28 -6.09
C GLU A 50 1.12 -0.99 -5.33
N LEU A 51 0.67 -0.86 -4.08
CA LEU A 51 1.08 0.20 -3.17
C LEU A 51 1.89 -0.41 -2.03
N HIS A 52 3.15 0.03 -1.91
CA HIS A 52 4.10 -0.42 -0.89
C HIS A 52 4.31 0.70 0.12
N LEU A 53 4.05 0.42 1.40
CA LEU A 53 4.26 1.38 2.48
C LEU A 53 5.41 0.91 3.36
N SER A 54 6.48 1.69 3.42
CA SER A 54 7.63 1.42 4.29
C SER A 54 7.57 2.23 5.57
N LEU A 55 8.22 1.73 6.62
CA LEU A 55 8.46 2.42 7.88
C LEU A 55 9.68 3.35 7.77
N ARG A 56 9.88 4.19 8.79
CA ARG A 56 11.04 5.07 8.88
C ARG A 56 12.40 4.37 8.84
N ASN A 57 12.45 3.11 9.29
CA ASN A 57 13.65 2.29 9.23
C ASN A 57 13.82 1.52 7.91
N GLY A 58 13.00 1.82 6.89
CA GLY A 58 13.03 1.18 5.58
C GLY A 58 12.31 -0.17 5.49
N GLN A 59 11.84 -0.74 6.61
CA GLN A 59 11.09 -2.00 6.57
C GLN A 59 9.72 -1.82 5.92
N LEU A 60 9.30 -2.75 5.07
CA LEU A 60 7.98 -2.74 4.46
C LEU A 60 6.89 -3.06 5.50
N ALA A 61 6.02 -2.09 5.80
CA ALA A 61 4.93 -2.24 6.74
C ALA A 61 3.69 -2.88 6.13
N ALA A 62 3.36 -2.55 4.88
CA ALA A 62 2.15 -3.03 4.24
C ALA A 62 2.29 -3.07 2.72
N ARG A 63 1.51 -3.96 2.11
CA ARG A 63 1.30 -4.03 0.67
C ARG A 63 -0.20 -4.02 0.40
N PHE A 64 -0.59 -3.20 -0.57
CA PHE A 64 -1.95 -3.17 -1.10
C PHE A 64 -1.90 -3.39 -2.60
N VAL A 65 -2.98 -3.95 -3.14
CA VAL A 65 -3.24 -4.09 -4.57
C VAL A 65 -4.50 -3.29 -4.87
N CYS A 66 -4.39 -2.31 -5.75
CA CYS A 66 -5.53 -1.61 -6.32
C CYS A 66 -5.87 -2.27 -7.67
N LEU A 67 -7.05 -2.86 -7.73
CA LEU A 67 -7.56 -3.52 -8.94
C LEU A 67 -8.35 -2.51 -9.77
N PRO A 68 -8.20 -2.55 -11.12
CA PRO A 68 -9.04 -1.77 -11.99
C PRO A 68 -10.51 -2.22 -11.87
N PRO A 69 -11.47 -1.32 -12.15
CA PRO A 69 -12.88 -1.67 -12.16
C PRO A 69 -13.17 -2.73 -13.25
N ILE A 70 -14.13 -3.63 -12.98
CA ILE A 70 -14.49 -4.73 -13.88
C ILE A 70 -15.63 -4.29 -14.84
N SER A 71 -16.37 -3.24 -14.46
CA SER A 71 -17.39 -2.56 -15.27
C SER A 71 -17.35 -1.04 -15.05
N ASP A 72 -17.99 -0.27 -15.92
CA ASP A 72 -17.99 1.21 -15.85
C ASP A 72 -18.66 1.77 -14.58
N ASP A 73 -19.53 0.98 -13.94
CA ASP A 73 -20.19 1.34 -12.67
C ASP A 73 -19.34 0.98 -11.43
N ASP A 74 -18.27 0.19 -11.62
CA ASP A 74 -17.38 -0.21 -10.54
C ASP A 74 -16.36 0.87 -10.21
N ARG A 75 -15.96 0.91 -8.95
CA ARG A 75 -14.82 1.73 -8.49
C ARG A 75 -13.58 0.86 -8.28
N PRO A 76 -12.37 1.41 -8.43
CA PRO A 76 -11.15 0.70 -8.10
C PRO A 76 -11.21 0.12 -6.69
N LEU A 77 -10.82 -1.15 -6.56
CA LEU A 77 -10.83 -1.85 -5.29
C LEU A 77 -9.40 -1.90 -4.73
N LEU A 78 -9.17 -1.20 -3.62
CA LEU A 78 -7.90 -1.29 -2.87
C LEU A 78 -7.98 -2.38 -1.81
N VAL A 79 -7.29 -3.48 -2.03
CA VAL A 79 -7.21 -4.63 -1.11
C VAL A 79 -5.82 -4.70 -0.51
N GLY A 80 -5.69 -4.89 0.81
CA GLY A 80 -4.36 -5.12 1.38
C GLY A 80 -4.36 -5.48 2.85
N GLY A 81 -3.18 -5.87 3.32
CA GLY A 81 -2.93 -6.35 4.66
C GLY A 81 -1.68 -5.72 5.27
N SER A 82 -1.74 -5.48 6.58
CA SER A 82 -0.56 -5.08 7.35
C SER A 82 0.39 -6.27 7.49
N LEU A 83 1.66 -6.09 7.10
CA LEU A 83 2.72 -7.08 7.31
C LEU A 83 3.26 -7.05 8.75
N LEU A 84 2.81 -6.07 9.55
CA LEU A 84 3.13 -5.97 10.97
C LEU A 84 2.16 -6.80 11.84
N ALA A 85 1.03 -7.24 11.28
CA ALA A 85 0.10 -8.11 11.99
C ALA A 85 0.71 -9.51 12.13
N ARG A 86 1.15 -9.88 13.34
CA ARG A 86 1.54 -11.26 13.63
C ARG A 86 0.27 -12.12 13.58
N PRO A 87 0.24 -13.26 12.86
CA PRO A 87 -0.90 -14.14 12.92
C PRO A 87 -1.11 -14.57 14.37
N ALA A 88 -2.32 -14.41 14.89
CA ALA A 88 -2.68 -14.97 16.18
C ALA A 88 -2.53 -16.49 16.06
N LEU A 89 -1.48 -17.06 16.68
CA LEU A 89 -1.38 -18.51 16.81
C LEU A 89 -2.65 -18.97 17.54
N LYS A 90 -3.58 -19.61 16.83
CA LYS A 90 -4.62 -20.40 17.46
C LYS A 90 -3.91 -21.52 18.22
N ARG A 91 -3.80 -21.37 19.54
CA ARG A 91 -3.41 -22.46 20.42
C ARG A 91 -4.54 -23.48 20.37
N SER A 92 -4.37 -24.54 19.59
CA SER A 92 -5.25 -25.70 19.62
C SER A 92 -5.14 -26.33 21.01
N ALA A 93 -5.96 -25.89 21.94
CA ALA A 93 -6.23 -26.60 23.18
C ALA A 93 -7.39 -27.56 22.87
N ASP A 94 -7.06 -28.70 22.27
CA ASP A 94 -7.96 -29.84 22.28
C ASP A 94 -7.10 -31.13 22.33
N ALA A 95 -6.96 -31.64 23.55
CA ALA A 95 -6.66 -33.03 23.81
C ALA A 95 -7.49 -33.42 25.03
N PRO A 96 -8.55 -34.24 24.87
CA PRO A 96 -9.39 -34.65 25.98
C PRO A 96 -8.77 -35.77 26.81
N ALA A 97 -9.01 -35.65 28.13
CA ALA A 97 -9.00 -36.62 29.23
C ALA A 97 -7.80 -37.58 29.40
#